data_AF-A0AAE2YRD0-F1
#
_entry.id   AF-A0AAE2YRD0-F1
#
_cell.length_a   1.000
_cell.length_b   1.000
_cell.length_c   1.000
_cell.angle_alpha   90.00
_cell.angle_beta   90.00
_cell.angle_gamma   90.00
#
_symmetry.space_group_name_H-M   'P 1'
#
loop_
_entity.id
_entity.type
_entity.pdbx_description
1 polymer ?
#
loop_
_entity_poly.entity_id
_entity_poly.type
_entity_poly.pdbx_seq_one_letter_code
_entity_poly.pdbx_strand_id
1 'polypeptide(L)'
;MKPSALVVLLLGLTSNTAWAKSVEDLPNTQVYDSCSEGPRVWHVICKASEGHHKRSALEEKLLDELFQYFGYVASAYTHVLEDLPMDSPQQKAMIAEQKAYLDGMDDCGNDLKCILRAEKRRLDELNALRRKLEKPLPDAEMQRLTKG
;
A
#
# COMPACT_ATOMS: atom_id res chain seq x y z
N MET A 1 16.24 24.07 53.38
CA MET A 1 15.34 24.16 52.21
C MET A 1 16.22 24.13 50.96
N LYS A 2 16.13 23.08 50.14
CA LYS A 2 16.85 22.93 48.87
C LYS A 2 15.79 22.72 47.79
N PRO A 3 15.70 23.53 46.75
CA PRO A 3 14.90 23.19 45.58
C PRO A 3 15.68 22.17 44.76
N SER A 4 15.23 20.92 44.75
CA SER A 4 15.66 19.94 43.76
C SER A 4 15.00 20.29 42.43
N ALA A 5 15.80 20.83 41.51
CA ALA A 5 15.42 21.06 40.13
C ALA A 5 15.11 19.71 39.47
N LEU A 6 13.84 19.47 39.16
CA LEU A 6 13.42 18.35 38.33
C LEU A 6 13.73 18.73 36.88
N VAL A 7 14.95 18.42 36.44
CA VAL A 7 15.32 18.44 35.02
C VAL A 7 14.56 17.30 34.35
N VAL A 8 13.40 17.60 33.76
CA VAL A 8 12.74 16.67 32.84
C VAL A 8 13.61 16.62 31.60
N LEU A 9 14.39 15.55 31.49
CA LEU A 9 15.08 15.16 30.26
C LEU A 9 14.04 15.05 29.15
N LEU A 10 14.03 16.02 28.23
CA LEU A 10 13.57 15.84 26.87
C LEU A 10 14.54 14.87 26.19
N LEU A 11 14.37 13.57 26.45
CA LEU A 11 15.03 12.52 25.69
C LEU A 11 14.57 12.66 24.24
N GLY A 12 15.52 13.07 23.41
CA GLY A 12 15.33 13.34 22.00
C GLY A 12 14.74 12.13 21.28
N LEU A 13 13.51 12.30 20.80
CA LEU A 13 13.04 11.64 19.60
C LEU A 13 13.65 12.35 18.37
N THR A 14 14.98 12.42 18.31
CA THR A 14 15.65 12.54 17.01
C THR A 14 15.71 11.14 16.44
N SER A 15 14.54 10.59 16.12
CA SER A 15 14.46 9.45 15.23
C SER A 15 15.15 9.90 13.96
N ASN A 16 16.31 9.31 13.67
CA ASN A 16 16.94 9.35 12.35
C ASN A 16 15.96 8.69 11.37
N THR A 17 14.94 9.44 10.99
CA THR A 17 14.08 9.15 9.86
C THR A 17 14.97 9.32 8.65
N ALA A 18 15.60 8.24 8.20
CA ALA A 18 15.93 8.13 6.79
C ALA A 18 14.57 8.09 6.07
N TRP A 19 14.08 9.27 5.67
CA TRP A 19 12.85 9.42 4.93
C TRP A 19 13.02 8.76 3.56
N ALA A 20 11.96 8.11 3.07
CA ALA A 20 11.87 7.63 1.70
C ALA A 20 12.26 8.76 0.73
N LYS A 21 13.23 8.52 -0.16
CA LYS A 21 13.69 9.54 -1.12
C LYS A 21 12.80 9.60 -2.35
N SER A 22 12.06 8.52 -2.62
CA SER A 22 10.99 8.45 -3.61
C SER A 22 9.81 7.63 -3.08
N VAL A 23 8.66 7.73 -3.76
CA VAL A 23 7.48 6.89 -3.47
C VAL A 23 7.78 5.39 -3.61
N GLU A 24 8.79 5.02 -4.40
CA GLU A 24 9.23 3.64 -4.62
C GLU A 24 9.92 3.02 -3.38
N ASP A 25 10.42 3.85 -2.45
CA ASP A 25 10.98 3.38 -1.18
C ASP A 25 9.88 3.03 -0.15
N LEU A 26 8.61 3.32 -0.45
CA LEU A 26 7.49 3.11 0.47
C LEU A 26 6.97 1.66 0.42
N PRO A 27 6.33 1.17 1.50
CA PRO A 27 5.84 -0.21 1.53
C PRO A 27 4.86 -0.48 0.38
N ASN A 28 5.05 -1.60 -0.34
CA ASN A 28 4.13 -2.07 -1.38
C ASN A 28 3.97 -1.13 -2.60
N THR A 29 5.01 -0.35 -2.93
CA THR A 29 5.08 0.43 -4.19
C THR A 29 6.07 -0.15 -5.19
N GLN A 30 6.73 -1.25 -4.82
CA GLN A 30 7.80 -1.91 -5.59
C GLN A 30 7.26 -3.10 -6.38
N VAL A 31 7.94 -3.42 -7.48
CA VAL A 31 7.79 -4.71 -8.18
C VAL A 31 8.70 -5.72 -7.49
N TYR A 32 8.18 -6.92 -7.23
CA TYR A 32 8.94 -8.00 -6.61
C TYR A 32 9.29 -9.06 -7.66
N ASP A 33 10.58 -9.35 -7.80
CA ASP A 33 11.09 -10.26 -8.84
C ASP A 33 11.14 -11.72 -8.34
N SER A 34 11.04 -11.93 -7.02
CA SER A 34 11.09 -13.25 -6.41
C SER A 34 10.07 -13.45 -5.30
N CYS A 35 9.70 -14.70 -5.02
CA CYS A 35 8.79 -15.03 -3.90
C CYS A 35 9.40 -14.74 -2.51
N SER A 36 10.71 -14.47 -2.41
CA SER A 36 11.38 -14.13 -1.16
C SER A 36 11.39 -12.64 -0.83
N GLU A 37 10.95 -11.80 -1.78
CA GLU A 37 10.89 -10.35 -1.62
C GLU A 37 9.51 -9.90 -1.13
N GLY A 38 9.40 -8.64 -0.73
CA GLY A 38 8.12 -8.02 -0.44
C GLY A 38 7.42 -8.46 0.86
N PRO A 39 6.15 -8.07 1.02
CA PRO A 39 5.37 -8.39 2.22
C PRO A 39 4.98 -9.88 2.25
N ARG A 40 4.61 -10.38 3.44
CA ARG A 40 4.22 -11.78 3.64
C ARG A 40 3.11 -12.24 2.68
N VAL A 41 2.15 -11.38 2.35
CA VAL A 41 1.11 -11.71 1.35
C VAL A 41 1.71 -12.08 -0.02
N TRP A 42 2.71 -11.34 -0.50
CA TRP A 42 3.35 -11.63 -1.77
C TRP A 42 4.01 -13.02 -1.73
N HIS A 43 4.71 -13.32 -0.63
CA HIS A 43 5.28 -14.65 -0.42
C HIS A 43 4.23 -15.76 -0.51
N VAL A 44 3.07 -15.59 0.12
CA VAL A 44 1.98 -16.58 0.09
C VAL A 44 1.43 -16.77 -1.32
N ILE A 45 1.12 -15.68 -2.05
CA ILE A 45 0.60 -15.74 -3.42
C ILE A 45 1.64 -16.40 -4.34
N CYS A 46 2.89 -15.95 -4.26
CA CYS A 46 3.97 -16.40 -5.11
C CYS A 46 4.31 -17.88 -4.85
N LYS A 47 4.41 -18.32 -3.59
CA LYS A 47 4.59 -19.75 -3.25
C LYS A 47 3.42 -20.63 -3.69
N ALA A 48 2.19 -20.14 -3.61
CA ALA A 48 1.04 -20.87 -4.15
C ALA A 48 1.13 -21.05 -5.68
N SER A 49 1.78 -20.08 -6.37
CA SER A 49 2.04 -20.13 -7.81
C SER A 49 3.22 -21.03 -8.23
N GLU A 50 4.11 -21.43 -7.31
CA GLU A 50 5.22 -22.36 -7.56
C GLU A 50 4.82 -23.85 -7.50
N GLY A 51 3.68 -24.19 -6.87
CA GLY A 51 3.29 -25.59 -6.66
C GLY A 51 3.22 -26.39 -7.97
N HIS A 52 4.05 -27.44 -8.09
CA HIS A 52 4.24 -28.24 -9.31
C HIS A 52 3.12 -29.24 -9.64
N HIS A 53 2.01 -29.23 -8.90
CA HIS A 53 0.86 -30.07 -9.19
C HIS A 53 -0.04 -29.39 -10.22
N LYS A 54 -0.66 -30.20 -11.11
CA LYS A 54 -1.63 -29.71 -12.08
C LYS A 54 -2.81 -29.06 -11.33
N ARG A 55 -2.94 -27.75 -11.44
CA ARG A 55 -3.99 -26.97 -10.79
C ARG A 55 -5.33 -27.16 -11.52
N SER A 56 -6.41 -27.03 -10.79
CA SER A 56 -7.73 -26.87 -11.41
C SER A 56 -7.83 -25.47 -12.05
N ALA A 57 -8.68 -25.34 -13.08
CA ALA A 57 -8.95 -24.03 -13.71
C ALA A 57 -9.46 -22.98 -12.70
N LEU A 58 -10.14 -23.42 -11.63
CA LEU A 58 -10.60 -22.54 -10.56
C LEU A 58 -9.43 -22.02 -9.71
N GLU A 59 -8.44 -22.85 -9.41
CA GLU A 59 -7.24 -22.45 -8.67
C GLU A 59 -6.33 -21.55 -9.50
N GLU A 60 -6.17 -21.83 -10.80
CA GLU A 60 -5.46 -20.93 -11.72
C GLU A 60 -6.10 -19.55 -11.75
N LYS A 61 -7.43 -19.49 -11.96
CA LYS A 61 -8.17 -18.22 -11.94
C LYS A 61 -8.04 -17.47 -10.61
N LEU A 62 -8.05 -18.19 -9.48
CA LEU A 62 -7.88 -17.57 -8.17
C LEU A 62 -6.50 -16.92 -8.03
N LEU A 63 -5.45 -17.58 -8.50
CA LEU A 63 -4.08 -17.05 -8.46
C LEU A 63 -3.90 -15.87 -9.40
N ASP A 64 -4.47 -15.93 -10.61
CA ASP A 64 -4.46 -14.81 -11.55
C ASP A 64 -5.15 -13.57 -10.95
N GLU A 65 -6.33 -13.75 -10.34
CA GLU A 65 -7.04 -12.66 -9.64
C GLU A 65 -6.20 -12.11 -8.48
N LEU A 66 -5.49 -12.96 -7.74
CA LEU A 66 -4.64 -12.52 -6.64
C LEU A 66 -3.47 -11.65 -7.12
N PHE A 67 -2.74 -12.08 -8.14
CA PHE A 67 -1.66 -11.26 -8.72
C PHE A 67 -2.17 -9.93 -9.26
N GLN A 68 -3.31 -9.97 -9.96
CA GLN A 68 -3.93 -8.79 -10.53
C GLN A 68 -4.34 -7.79 -9.43
N TYR A 69 -5.06 -8.25 -8.40
CA TYR A 69 -5.52 -7.36 -7.33
C TYR A 69 -4.39 -6.84 -6.45
N PHE A 70 -3.37 -7.66 -6.18
CA PHE A 70 -2.16 -7.21 -5.47
C PHE A 70 -1.48 -6.05 -6.22
N GLY A 71 -1.31 -6.19 -7.54
CA GLY A 71 -0.77 -5.12 -8.38
C GLY A 71 -1.66 -3.88 -8.44
N TYR A 72 -2.99 -4.05 -8.48
CA TYR A 72 -3.95 -2.94 -8.45
C TYR A 72 -3.91 -2.16 -7.13
N VAL A 73 -3.81 -2.85 -6.00
CA VAL A 73 -3.67 -2.20 -4.68
C VAL A 73 -2.37 -1.42 -4.61
N ALA A 74 -1.25 -2.00 -5.05
CA ALA A 74 0.04 -1.30 -5.11
C ALA A 74 -0.04 -0.03 -5.96
N SER A 75 -0.57 -0.13 -7.19
CA SER A 75 -0.73 1.02 -8.09
C SER A 75 -1.66 2.10 -7.54
N ALA A 76 -2.82 1.71 -6.99
CA ALA A 76 -3.75 2.68 -6.41
C ALA A 76 -3.17 3.41 -5.20
N TYR A 77 -2.40 2.69 -4.36
CA TYR A 77 -1.70 3.26 -3.22
C TYR A 77 -0.62 4.25 -3.64
N THR A 78 0.22 3.90 -4.63
CA THR A 78 1.21 4.81 -5.22
C THR A 78 0.58 6.11 -5.68
N HIS A 79 -0.53 6.05 -6.42
CA HIS A 79 -1.21 7.26 -6.90
C HIS A 79 -1.76 8.12 -5.77
N VAL A 80 -2.33 7.52 -4.71
CA VAL A 80 -2.75 8.29 -3.54
C VAL A 80 -1.57 9.04 -2.93
N LEU A 81 -0.41 8.40 -2.82
CA LEU A 81 0.77 9.03 -2.25
C LEU A 81 1.33 10.17 -3.11
N GLU A 82 1.24 10.05 -4.44
CA GLU A 82 1.62 11.09 -5.41
C GLU A 82 0.69 12.31 -5.35
N ASP A 83 -0.60 12.10 -5.09
CA ASP A 83 -1.60 13.16 -4.99
C ASP A 83 -1.54 13.94 -3.67
N LEU A 84 -0.98 13.33 -2.61
CA LEU A 84 -0.81 13.95 -1.31
C LEU A 84 0.45 14.82 -1.25
N PRO A 85 0.45 15.95 -0.53
CA PRO A 85 1.67 16.73 -0.34
C PRO A 85 2.74 15.89 0.37
N MET A 86 3.98 15.92 -0.15
CA MET A 86 5.10 15.21 0.46
C MET A 86 5.31 15.61 1.93
N ASP A 87 5.62 14.62 2.76
CA ASP A 87 5.86 14.73 4.21
C ASP A 87 4.67 15.25 5.04
N SER A 88 3.51 15.42 4.40
CA SER A 88 2.30 15.88 5.06
C SER A 88 1.82 14.87 6.10
N PRO A 89 1.08 15.32 7.14
CA PRO A 89 0.42 14.42 8.08
C PRO A 89 -0.47 13.39 7.39
N GLN A 90 -1.10 13.75 6.26
CA GLN A 90 -1.96 12.88 5.47
C GLN A 90 -1.15 11.77 4.78
N GLN A 91 0.00 12.10 4.17
CA GLN A 91 0.86 11.11 3.53
C GLN A 91 1.41 10.12 4.55
N LYS A 92 1.84 10.61 5.74
CA LYS A 92 2.29 9.75 6.84
C LYS A 92 1.19 8.84 7.38
N ALA A 93 -0.02 9.37 7.54
CA ALA A 93 -1.18 8.58 7.93
C ALA A 93 -1.46 7.48 6.90
N MET A 94 -1.37 7.81 5.61
CA MET A 94 -1.60 6.83 4.55
C MET A 94 -0.54 5.72 4.53
N ILE A 95 0.73 6.05 4.79
CA ILE A 95 1.81 5.06 4.95
C ILE A 95 1.54 4.16 6.16
N ALA A 96 1.10 4.72 7.29
CA ALA A 96 0.77 3.95 8.48
C ALA A 96 -0.43 3.02 8.26
N GLU A 97 -1.48 3.49 7.58
CA GLU A 97 -2.64 2.68 7.21
C GLU A 97 -2.26 1.53 6.26
N GLN A 98 -1.40 1.79 5.27
CA GLN A 98 -0.91 0.73 4.38
C GLN A 98 -0.10 -0.31 5.14
N LYS A 99 0.74 0.11 6.09
CA LYS A 99 1.45 -0.82 6.96
C LYS A 99 0.48 -1.67 7.80
N ALA A 100 -0.52 -1.05 8.42
CA ALA A 100 -1.53 -1.77 9.22
C ALA A 100 -2.36 -2.73 8.36
N TYR A 101 -2.68 -2.36 7.12
CA TYR A 101 -3.31 -3.24 6.15
C TYR A 101 -2.47 -4.50 5.88
N LEU A 102 -1.17 -4.32 5.58
CA LEU A 102 -0.27 -5.45 5.33
C LEU A 102 -0.08 -6.32 6.58
N ASP A 103 0.05 -5.72 7.75
CA ASP A 103 0.15 -6.46 9.01
C ASP A 103 -1.16 -7.25 9.29
N GLY A 104 -2.33 -6.68 8.98
CA GLY A 104 -3.64 -7.36 9.12
C GLY A 104 -3.87 -8.50 8.10
N MET A 105 -3.09 -8.56 7.02
CA MET A 105 -3.16 -9.67 6.06
C MET A 105 -2.58 -10.97 6.65
N ASP A 106 -1.83 -10.88 7.74
CA ASP A 106 -1.31 -12.06 8.44
C ASP A 106 -2.42 -12.89 9.09
N ASP A 107 -3.54 -12.27 9.45
CA ASP A 107 -4.74 -12.96 9.96
C ASP A 107 -5.34 -13.91 8.91
N CYS A 108 -5.13 -13.65 7.62
CA CYS A 108 -5.56 -14.56 6.56
C CYS A 108 -4.67 -15.82 6.44
N GLY A 109 -3.51 -15.86 7.09
CA GLY A 109 -2.60 -17.00 7.03
C GLY A 109 -2.19 -17.35 5.59
N ASN A 110 -2.60 -18.53 5.11
CA ASN A 110 -2.40 -19.00 3.73
C ASN A 110 -3.73 -19.12 2.96
N ASP A 111 -4.84 -18.59 3.48
CA ASP A 111 -6.14 -18.63 2.80
C ASP A 111 -6.18 -17.61 1.66
N LEU A 112 -5.93 -18.09 0.45
CA LEU A 112 -5.97 -17.33 -0.79
C LEU A 112 -7.30 -16.59 -1.03
N LYS A 113 -8.43 -17.15 -0.59
CA LYS A 113 -9.74 -16.48 -0.73
C LYS A 113 -9.89 -15.37 0.30
N CYS A 114 -9.34 -15.52 1.50
CA CYS A 114 -9.27 -14.45 2.50
C CYS A 114 -8.45 -13.27 1.98
N ILE A 115 -7.25 -13.56 1.47
CA ILE A 115 -6.35 -12.57 0.88
C ILE A 115 -7.06 -11.82 -0.26
N LEU A 116 -7.69 -12.53 -1.20
CA LEU A 116 -8.37 -11.89 -2.31
C LEU A 116 -9.52 -10.96 -1.87
N ARG A 117 -10.27 -11.33 -0.81
CA ARG A 117 -11.31 -10.46 -0.25
C ARG A 117 -10.72 -9.19 0.37
N ALA A 118 -9.58 -9.32 1.05
CA ALA A 118 -8.89 -8.18 1.67
C ALA A 118 -8.32 -7.23 0.59
N GLU A 119 -7.68 -7.76 -0.45
CA GLU A 119 -7.16 -6.97 -1.58
C GLU A 119 -8.29 -6.22 -2.31
N LYS A 120 -9.41 -6.89 -2.59
CA LYS A 120 -10.61 -6.27 -3.20
C LYS A 120 -11.12 -5.09 -2.36
N ARG A 121 -11.29 -5.29 -1.05
CA ARG A 121 -11.72 -4.24 -0.13
C ARG A 121 -10.74 -3.07 -0.10
N ARG A 122 -9.44 -3.36 -0.05
CA ARG A 122 -8.41 -2.33 -0.01
C ARG A 122 -8.37 -1.49 -1.29
N LEU A 123 -8.54 -2.14 -2.44
CA LEU A 123 -8.63 -1.43 -3.72
C LEU A 123 -9.84 -0.47 -3.75
N ASP A 124 -11.00 -0.91 -3.23
CA ASP A 124 -12.19 -0.05 -3.15
C ASP A 124 -11.97 1.17 -2.25
N GLU A 125 -11.32 0.99 -1.10
CA GLU A 125 -10.94 2.07 -0.18
C GLU A 125 -10.01 3.09 -0.85
N LEU A 126 -8.93 2.61 -1.51
CA LEU A 126 -7.96 3.46 -2.18
C LEU A 126 -8.61 4.21 -3.35
N ASN A 127 -9.44 3.55 -4.16
CA ASN A 127 -10.17 4.21 -5.24
C ASN A 127 -11.18 5.25 -4.71
N ALA A 128 -11.83 4.98 -3.58
CA ALA A 128 -12.71 5.95 -2.93
C ALA A 128 -11.94 7.18 -2.42
N LEU A 129 -10.71 6.98 -1.93
CA LEU A 129 -9.84 8.08 -1.53
C LEU A 129 -9.35 8.87 -2.74
N ARG A 130 -8.91 8.21 -3.82
CA ARG A 130 -8.49 8.86 -5.07
C ARG A 130 -9.58 9.78 -5.62
N ARG A 131 -10.83 9.31 -5.68
CA ARG A 131 -11.97 10.16 -6.11
C ARG A 131 -12.18 11.41 -5.27
N LYS A 132 -11.74 11.42 -4.01
CA LYS A 132 -11.79 12.62 -3.14
C LYS A 132 -10.60 13.55 -3.35
N LEU A 133 -9.45 12.99 -3.77
CA LEU A 133 -8.21 13.70 -4.05
C LEU A 133 -8.16 14.24 -5.48
N GLU A 134 -8.97 13.71 -6.40
CA GLU A 134 -9.09 14.16 -7.78
C GLU A 134 -9.22 15.68 -7.83
N LYS A 135 -8.14 16.31 -8.31
CA LYS A 135 -8.15 17.73 -8.65
C LYS A 135 -9.04 17.85 -9.89
N PRO A 136 -10.04 18.75 -9.91
CA PRO A 136 -10.79 19.00 -11.11
C PRO A 136 -9.81 19.32 -12.25
N LEU A 137 -10.04 18.71 -13.42
CA LEU A 137 -9.29 19.07 -14.63
C LEU A 137 -9.37 20.59 -14.79
N PRO A 138 -8.24 21.28 -15.01
CA PRO A 138 -8.28 22.71 -15.34
C PRO A 138 -9.22 22.89 -16.54
N ASP A 139 -10.15 23.85 -16.46
CA ASP A 139 -11.19 24.06 -17.49
C ASP A 139 -10.63 24.15 -18.91
N ALA A 140 -9.40 24.64 -19.06
CA ALA A 140 -8.68 24.73 -20.33
C ALA A 140 -8.40 23.36 -20.99
N GLU A 141 -8.22 22.31 -20.20
CA GLU A 141 -7.94 20.94 -20.67
C GLU A 141 -9.24 20.19 -20.99
N MET A 142 -10.29 20.39 -20.18
CA MET A 142 -11.66 19.99 -20.51
C MET A 142 -12.14 20.57 -21.84
N GLN A 143 -11.85 21.86 -22.10
CA GLN A 143 -12.20 22.50 -23.37
C GLN A 143 -11.41 21.96 -24.57
N ARG A 144 -10.18 21.46 -24.39
CA ARG A 144 -9.42 20.81 -25.47
C ARG A 144 -9.97 19.42 -25.81
N LEU A 145 -10.39 18.66 -24.81
CA LEU A 145 -10.94 17.31 -25.00
C LEU A 145 -12.36 17.30 -25.58
N THR A 146 -13.14 18.37 -25.36
CA THR A 146 -14.53 18.48 -25.83
C THR A 146 -14.69 19.21 -27.17
N LYS A 147 -13.63 19.88 -27.66
CA LYS A 147 -13.60 20.52 -28.98
C LYS A 147 -12.90 19.68 -30.06
N GLY A 148 -12.71 18.37 -29.80
CA GLY A 148 -12.23 17.41 -30.80
C GLY A 148 -13.23 17.21 -31.93
#